data_AF-A0A497AAQ4-F1
#
_entry.id   AF-A0A497AAQ4-F1
#
_cell.length_a   1.000
_cell.length_b   1.000
_cell.length_c   1.000
_cell.angle_alpha   90.00
_cell.angle_beta   90.00
_cell.angle_gamma   90.00
#
_symmetry.space_group_name_H-M   'P 1'
#
loop_
_entity.id
_entity.type
_entity.pdbx_description
1 polymer ?
#
loop_
_entity_poly.entity_id
_entity_poly.type
_entity_poly.pdbx_seq_one_letter_code
_entity_poly.pdbx_strand_id
1 'polypeptide(L)'
;MIDEAVLVAILAAENKKRRFELKELEGDKLIVIRDRPYSGYMKVFESNRPGKLKEMSIIVDTNDFEVRLIVDGFLAVGGRFEDLKPMSPYVESIDAFEDNGKYIVKISNVAWRQRATCDMTMVGSGRIIALFARYSES
;
A
#
# COMPACT_ATOMS: atom_id res chain seq x y z
N MET A 1 16.54 -3.83 1.40
CA MET A 1 17.01 -2.50 0.95
C MET A 1 15.92 -1.90 0.10
N ILE A 2 15.33 -0.79 0.53
CA ILE A 2 14.48 0.03 -0.34
C ILE A 2 15.41 0.60 -1.40
N ASP A 3 15.06 0.45 -2.67
CA ASP A 3 15.81 1.01 -3.78
C ASP A 3 15.97 2.53 -3.54
N GLU A 4 17.21 3.00 -3.60
CA GLU A 4 17.57 4.40 -3.38
C GLU A 4 16.77 5.31 -4.34
N ALA A 5 16.42 4.83 -5.54
CA ALA A 5 15.56 5.54 -6.48
C ALA A 5 14.12 5.69 -5.99
N VAL A 6 13.58 4.73 -5.24
CA VAL A 6 12.23 4.80 -4.65
C VAL A 6 12.22 5.77 -3.47
N LEU A 7 13.24 5.72 -2.62
CA LEU A 7 13.39 6.68 -1.52
C LEU A 7 13.60 8.11 -2.06
N VAL A 8 14.41 8.27 -3.11
CA VAL A 8 14.60 9.55 -3.82
C VAL A 8 13.32 10.03 -4.49
N ALA A 9 12.49 9.15 -5.06
CA ALA A 9 11.19 9.53 -5.63
C ALA A 9 10.16 9.94 -4.56
N ILE A 10 10.25 9.36 -3.35
CA ILE A 10 9.44 9.74 -2.19
C ILE A 10 9.91 11.10 -1.63
N LEU A 11 11.21 11.31 -1.48
CA LEU A 11 11.80 12.56 -0.97
C LEU A 11 11.73 13.72 -1.98
N ALA A 12 11.93 13.47 -3.27
CA ALA A 12 11.82 14.51 -4.32
C ALA A 12 10.38 15.03 -4.47
N ALA A 13 9.40 14.25 -4.03
CA ALA A 13 8.00 14.62 -4.07
C ALA A 13 7.53 15.48 -2.91
N GLU A 14 8.22 15.46 -1.78
CA GLU A 14 7.98 16.38 -0.66
C GLU A 14 8.16 17.84 -1.12
N ASN A 15 8.89 18.08 -2.21
CA ASN A 15 9.19 19.44 -2.69
C ASN A 15 8.19 20.05 -3.69
N LYS A 16 7.21 19.32 -4.26
CA LYS A 16 6.24 19.92 -5.20
C LYS A 16 4.88 19.24 -5.17
N LYS A 17 3.88 19.97 -4.64
CA LYS A 17 2.44 19.76 -4.86
C LYS A 17 2.17 19.34 -6.31
N ARG A 18 1.73 18.10 -6.55
CA ARG A 18 1.08 17.73 -7.82
C ARG A 18 0.28 16.42 -7.70
N ARG A 19 -0.81 16.42 -8.46
CA ARG A 19 -1.82 15.37 -8.63
C ARG A 19 -1.21 14.00 -8.92
N PHE A 20 -1.98 12.96 -8.57
CA PHE A 20 -1.77 11.55 -8.92
C PHE A 20 -1.22 11.39 -10.35
N GLU A 21 0.01 10.88 -10.49
CA GLU A 21 0.55 10.41 -11.77
C GLU A 21 0.73 8.90 -11.65
N LEU A 22 -0.14 8.12 -12.30
CA LEU A 22 0.19 6.76 -12.69
C LEU A 22 1.31 6.86 -13.72
N LYS A 23 2.51 6.42 -13.37
CA LYS A 23 3.60 6.23 -14.34
C LYS A 23 3.74 4.75 -14.62
N GLU A 24 3.53 4.34 -15.86
CA GLU A 24 3.87 3.01 -16.31
C GLU A 24 5.40 2.93 -16.45
N LEU A 25 6.04 2.09 -15.64
CA LEU A 25 7.44 1.72 -15.78
C LEU A 25 7.43 0.35 -16.45
N GLU A 26 7.81 0.24 -17.73
CA GLU A 26 7.78 -1.01 -18.55
C GLU A 26 7.07 -2.22 -17.90
N GLY A 27 5.75 -2.31 -18.06
CA GLY A 27 4.92 -3.43 -17.57
C GLY A 27 4.41 -3.32 -16.11
N ASP A 28 4.95 -2.40 -15.33
CA ASP A 28 4.50 -2.11 -13.97
C ASP A 28 3.53 -0.93 -13.93
N LYS A 29 2.44 -1.13 -13.18
CA LYS A 29 1.51 -0.09 -12.76
C LYS A 29 1.92 0.43 -11.39
N LEU A 30 1.98 1.75 -11.27
CA LEU A 30 2.38 2.46 -10.07
C LEU A 30 1.27 3.39 -9.58
N ILE A 31 0.90 3.24 -8.32
CA ILE A 31 -0.08 4.09 -7.62
C ILE A 31 0.65 4.86 -6.53
N VAL A 32 0.44 6.16 -6.49
CA VAL A 32 1.01 7.05 -5.49
C VAL A 32 -0.03 8.03 -4.98
N ILE A 33 -0.26 8.02 -3.67
CA ILE A 33 -1.10 9.00 -2.96
C ILE A 33 -0.21 9.66 -1.92
N ARG A 34 -0.31 10.98 -1.81
CA ARG A 34 0.52 11.75 -0.88
C ARG A 34 -0.32 12.72 -0.09
N ASP A 35 0.08 12.88 1.15
CA ASP A 35 -0.23 13.97 2.06
C ASP A 35 -1.65 14.52 1.93
N ARG A 36 -2.64 13.71 2.31
CA ARG A 36 -4.04 14.12 2.26
C ARG A 36 -4.82 13.66 3.50
N PRO A 37 -5.72 14.51 4.03
CA PRO A 37 -6.71 14.03 4.97
C PRO A 37 -7.59 12.99 4.27
N TYR A 38 -7.96 11.95 5.01
CA TYR A 38 -8.76 10.87 4.50
C TYR A 38 -9.62 10.24 5.59
N SER A 39 -10.84 9.88 5.22
CA SER A 39 -11.79 9.14 6.05
C SER A 39 -12.60 8.20 5.16
N GLY A 40 -12.97 7.02 5.69
CA GLY A 40 -13.79 6.04 4.98
C GLY A 40 -13.00 5.09 4.09
N TYR A 41 -13.69 4.56 3.07
CA TYR A 41 -13.22 3.45 2.23
C TYR A 41 -12.55 3.91 0.92
N MET A 42 -11.34 3.39 0.66
CA MET A 42 -10.56 3.60 -0.55
C MET A 42 -10.23 2.27 -1.21
N LYS A 43 -10.58 2.13 -2.48
CA LYS A 43 -9.95 1.13 -3.34
C LYS A 43 -8.56 1.62 -3.73
N VAL A 44 -7.52 0.91 -3.30
CA VAL A 44 -6.12 1.21 -3.62
C VAL A 44 -5.81 0.77 -5.04
N PHE A 45 -6.10 -0.49 -5.38
CA PHE A 45 -6.00 -0.99 -6.75
C PHE A 45 -6.96 -2.14 -7.00
N GLU A 46 -7.20 -2.41 -8.28
CA GLU A 46 -7.91 -3.59 -8.76
C GLU A 46 -7.25 -4.08 -10.04
N SER A 47 -7.08 -5.41 -10.13
CA SER A 47 -6.60 -6.10 -11.31
C SER A 47 -7.50 -7.30 -11.59
N ASN A 48 -7.90 -7.45 -12.85
CA ASN A 48 -8.74 -8.55 -13.34
C ASN A 48 -7.96 -9.46 -14.31
N ARG A 49 -6.63 -9.46 -14.20
CA ARG A 49 -5.70 -10.26 -15.01
C ARG A 49 -4.68 -10.94 -14.09
N PRO A 50 -4.03 -12.04 -14.51
CA PRO A 50 -2.90 -12.61 -13.79
C PRO A 50 -1.83 -11.53 -13.54
N GLY A 51 -1.15 -11.60 -12.39
CA GLY A 51 -0.22 -10.54 -12.03
C GLY A 51 0.44 -10.74 -10.67
N LYS A 52 1.16 -9.70 -10.24
CA LYS A 52 1.91 -9.71 -9.00
C LYS A 52 2.05 -8.32 -8.40
N LEU A 53 1.74 -8.20 -7.12
CA LEU A 53 2.10 -7.06 -6.28
C LEU A 53 3.57 -7.21 -5.95
N LYS A 54 4.39 -6.32 -6.50
CA LYS A 54 5.81 -6.27 -6.18
C LYS A 54 5.98 -5.69 -4.78
N GLU A 55 5.35 -4.55 -4.55
CA GLU A 55 5.47 -3.82 -3.28
C GLU A 55 4.32 -2.85 -3.10
N MET A 56 3.84 -2.72 -1.87
CA MET A 56 2.92 -1.70 -1.41
C MET A 56 3.41 -1.18 -0.07
N SER A 57 3.27 0.12 0.17
CA SER A 57 3.54 0.78 1.44
C SER A 57 2.43 1.78 1.73
N ILE A 58 1.83 1.68 2.91
CA ILE A 58 0.80 2.59 3.42
C ILE A 58 1.39 3.23 4.68
N ILE A 59 1.50 4.56 4.66
CA ILE A 59 2.05 5.38 5.74
C ILE A 59 0.98 6.39 6.11
N VAL A 60 0.51 6.30 7.35
CA VAL A 60 -0.54 7.16 7.91
C VAL A 60 -0.13 7.70 9.27
N ASP A 61 -0.78 8.76 9.74
CA ASP A 61 -0.55 9.37 11.05
C ASP A 61 -1.42 8.80 12.18
N THR A 62 -2.25 7.80 11.88
CA THR A 62 -3.14 7.13 12.83
C THR A 62 -3.07 5.61 12.67
N ASN A 63 -3.26 4.86 13.76
CA ASN A 63 -3.39 3.41 13.74
C ASN A 63 -4.82 2.95 13.38
N ASP A 64 -5.78 3.87 13.31
CA ASP A 64 -7.21 3.56 13.12
C ASP A 64 -7.57 3.34 11.65
N PHE A 65 -6.90 2.38 11.02
CA PHE A 65 -7.12 1.97 9.64
C PHE A 65 -7.03 0.46 9.47
N GLU A 66 -7.70 -0.02 8.42
CA GLU A 66 -7.77 -1.41 8.00
C GLU A 66 -7.27 -1.52 6.56
N VAL A 67 -6.53 -2.60 6.28
CA VAL A 67 -6.07 -2.94 4.92
C VAL A 67 -6.62 -4.31 4.56
N ARG A 68 -7.12 -4.46 3.34
CA ARG A 68 -7.60 -5.74 2.81
C ARG A 68 -7.06 -5.97 1.41
N LEU A 69 -6.26 -7.02 1.25
CA LEU A 69 -5.80 -7.56 -0.02
C LEU A 69 -6.52 -8.89 -0.29
N ILE A 70 -7.37 -8.88 -1.31
CA ILE A 70 -8.06 -10.07 -1.79
C ILE A 70 -7.36 -10.55 -3.07
N VAL A 71 -6.97 -11.81 -3.10
CA VAL A 71 -6.29 -12.46 -4.23
C VAL A 71 -7.08 -13.69 -4.62
N ASP A 72 -7.47 -13.77 -5.90
CA ASP A 72 -8.20 -14.91 -6.47
C ASP A 72 -9.47 -15.30 -5.68
N GLY A 73 -10.09 -14.31 -5.01
CA GLY A 73 -11.28 -14.50 -4.18
C GLY A 73 -11.02 -14.82 -2.70
N PHE A 74 -9.75 -14.98 -2.29
CA PHE A 74 -9.36 -15.25 -0.91
C PHE A 74 -8.75 -14.02 -0.25
N LEU A 75 -8.98 -13.84 1.05
CA LEU A 75 -8.34 -12.79 1.83
C LEU A 75 -6.87 -13.19 2.07
N ALA A 76 -5.95 -12.60 1.31
CA ALA A 76 -4.51 -12.87 1.43
C ALA A 76 -3.88 -12.08 2.58
N VAL A 77 -4.26 -10.81 2.73
CA VAL A 77 -3.89 -9.97 3.86
C VAL A 77 -5.11 -9.17 4.27
N GLY A 78 -5.41 -9.11 5.57
CA GLY A 78 -6.61 -8.41 6.03
C GLY A 78 -6.57 -8.15 7.53
N GLY A 79 -6.84 -6.93 7.94
CA GLY A 79 -6.97 -6.59 9.36
C GLY A 79 -6.69 -5.12 9.65
N ARG A 80 -6.96 -4.73 10.89
CA ARG A 80 -6.56 -3.42 11.39
C ARG A 80 -5.05 -3.39 11.60
N PHE A 81 -4.47 -2.20 11.64
CA PHE A 81 -3.04 -2.05 11.95
C PHE A 81 -2.61 -2.83 13.21
N GLU A 82 -3.45 -2.80 14.25
CA GLU A 82 -3.21 -3.50 15.52
C GLU A 82 -3.16 -5.03 15.38
N ASP A 83 -3.86 -5.59 14.39
CA ASP A 83 -3.83 -7.02 14.09
C ASP A 83 -2.63 -7.38 13.20
N LEU A 84 -2.28 -6.50 12.26
CA LEU A 84 -1.19 -6.71 11.32
C LEU A 84 0.19 -6.59 11.98
N LYS A 85 0.36 -5.67 12.93
CA LYS A 85 1.61 -5.45 13.67
C LYS A 85 2.16 -6.72 14.35
N PRO A 86 1.38 -7.49 15.14
CA PRO A 86 1.87 -8.73 15.75
C PRO A 86 2.04 -9.88 14.75
N MET A 87 1.40 -9.84 13.58
CA MET A 87 1.57 -10.85 12.53
C MET A 87 2.85 -10.66 11.71
N SER A 88 3.32 -9.41 11.57
CA SER A 88 4.47 -9.07 10.72
C SER A 88 5.74 -9.88 10.98
N PRO A 89 6.09 -10.29 12.22
CA PRO A 89 7.29 -11.11 12.45
C PRO A 89 7.17 -12.55 11.91
N TYR A 90 5.94 -12.99 11.60
CA TYR A 90 5.64 -14.37 11.22
C TYR A 90 5.22 -14.52 9.76
N VAL A 91 4.95 -13.40 9.07
CA VAL A 91 4.43 -13.40 7.70
C VAL A 91 5.36 -12.58 6.80
N GLU A 92 6.17 -13.26 6.00
CA GLU A 92 7.20 -12.63 5.16
C GLU A 92 6.66 -11.55 4.20
N SER A 93 5.40 -11.69 3.76
CA SER A 93 4.77 -10.74 2.84
C SER A 93 4.26 -9.47 3.52
N ILE A 94 4.29 -9.37 4.85
CA ILE A 94 3.74 -8.25 5.63
C ILE A 94 4.81 -7.69 6.56
N ASP A 95 5.02 -6.38 6.50
CA ASP A 95 5.80 -5.65 7.49
C ASP A 95 4.92 -4.55 8.08
N ALA A 96 4.72 -4.54 9.40
CA ALA A 96 3.81 -3.58 10.06
C ALA A 96 4.43 -3.09 11.36
N PHE A 97 4.69 -1.79 11.43
CA PHE A 97 5.40 -1.15 12.54
C PHE A 97 5.05 0.33 12.66
N GLU A 98 5.49 0.91 13.77
CA GLU A 98 5.36 2.33 14.05
C GLU A 98 6.75 2.96 14.02
N ASP A 99 6.88 4.12 13.40
CA ASP A 99 8.11 4.91 13.38
C ASP A 99 7.77 6.40 13.42
N ASN A 100 8.33 7.13 14.38
CA ASN A 100 8.16 8.58 14.52
C ASN A 100 6.69 9.06 14.50
N GLY A 101 5.80 8.35 15.21
CA GLY A 101 4.37 8.67 15.27
C GLY A 101 3.60 8.40 13.97
N LYS A 102 4.22 7.69 13.02
CA LYS A 102 3.58 7.20 11.80
C LYS A 102 3.38 5.70 11.91
N TYR A 103 2.30 5.22 11.31
CA TYR A 103 1.95 3.81 11.26
C TYR A 103 2.14 3.32 9.84
N ILE A 104 2.98 2.30 9.68
CA ILE A 104 3.46 1.82 8.40
C ILE A 104 3.04 0.37 8.21
N VAL A 105 2.39 0.09 7.08
CA VAL A 105 2.11 -1.28 6.61
C VAL A 105 2.73 -1.44 5.23
N LYS A 106 3.56 -2.45 5.07
CA LYS A 106 4.11 -2.87 3.78
C LYS A 106 3.60 -4.24 3.43
N ILE A 107 3.23 -4.43 2.17
CA ILE A 107 2.84 -5.72 1.62
C ILE A 107 3.67 -5.95 0.37
N SER A 108 4.31 -7.11 0.26
CA SER A 108 5.21 -7.39 -0.87
C SER A 108 5.09 -8.81 -1.38
N ASN A 109 5.52 -9.02 -2.62
CA ASN A 109 5.69 -10.33 -3.23
C ASN A 109 4.41 -11.20 -3.31
N VAL A 110 3.23 -10.59 -3.45
CA VAL A 110 1.95 -11.33 -3.53
C VAL A 110 1.54 -11.51 -4.99
N ALA A 111 1.45 -12.75 -5.47
CA ALA A 111 1.02 -13.08 -6.83
C ALA A 111 -0.43 -13.56 -6.89
N TRP A 112 -1.09 -13.32 -8.02
CA TRP A 112 -2.46 -13.77 -8.29
C TRP A 112 -2.59 -14.34 -9.71
N ARG A 113 -3.55 -15.26 -9.88
CA ARG A 113 -3.79 -15.96 -11.15
C ARG A 113 -4.93 -15.37 -11.95
N GLN A 114 -5.93 -14.82 -11.29
CA GLN A 114 -7.17 -14.35 -11.91
C GLN A 114 -7.39 -12.88 -11.62
N ARG A 115 -7.35 -12.50 -10.34
CA ARG A 115 -7.66 -11.13 -9.92
C ARG A 115 -7.06 -10.78 -8.58
N ALA A 116 -6.81 -9.51 -8.38
CA ALA A 116 -6.48 -8.96 -7.07
C ALA A 116 -7.18 -7.63 -6.83
N THR A 117 -7.56 -7.38 -5.58
CA THR A 117 -8.10 -6.10 -5.16
C THR A 117 -7.46 -5.75 -3.83
N CYS A 118 -6.99 -4.52 -3.71
CA CYS A 118 -6.54 -3.99 -2.44
C CYS A 118 -7.37 -2.77 -2.06
N ASP A 119 -7.85 -2.80 -0.83
CA ASP A 119 -8.67 -1.77 -0.23
C ASP A 119 -8.04 -1.30 1.08
N MET A 120 -8.28 -0.04 1.41
CA MET A 120 -7.94 0.57 2.69
C MET A 120 -9.18 1.25 3.24
N THR A 121 -9.48 1.06 4.52
CA THR A 121 -10.55 1.77 5.21
C THR A 121 -9.96 2.53 6.39
N MET A 122 -10.21 3.84 6.45
CA MET A 122 -9.93 4.64 7.63
C MET A 122 -11.19 4.68 8.49
N VAL A 123 -11.11 4.17 9.72
CA VAL A 123 -12.26 4.06 10.64
C VAL A 123 -12.60 5.44 11.24
N GLY A 124 -11.58 6.25 11.52
CA GLY A 124 -11.70 7.66 11.92
C GLY A 124 -11.27 8.67 10.86
N SER A 125 -10.99 9.90 11.30
CA SER A 125 -10.27 10.90 10.50
C SER A 125 -8.77 10.69 10.66
N GLY A 126 -8.06 10.49 9.55
CA GLY A 126 -6.61 10.41 9.54
C GLY A 126 -6.02 11.15 8.36
N ARG A 127 -4.71 11.08 8.23
CA ARG A 127 -3.96 11.60 7.10
C ARG A 127 -3.13 10.49 6.49
N ILE A 128 -3.34 10.26 5.20
CA ILE A 128 -2.41 9.46 4.40
C ILE A 128 -1.20 10.35 4.15
N ILE A 129 -0.07 9.99 4.75
CA ILE A 129 1.21 10.65 4.53
C ILE A 129 1.74 10.20 3.17
N ALA A 130 1.77 8.89 2.94
CA ALA A 130 2.10 8.30 1.66
C ALA A 130 1.39 6.95 1.49
N LEU A 131 0.89 6.68 0.29
CA LEU A 131 0.52 5.35 -0.14
C LEU A 131 1.22 5.10 -1.47
N PHE A 132 1.88 3.96 -1.58
CA PHE A 132 2.55 3.49 -2.78
C PHE A 132 2.11 2.06 -3.06
N ALA A 133 1.79 1.74 -4.30
CA ALA A 133 1.61 0.36 -4.75
C ALA A 133 2.20 0.16 -6.14
N ARG A 134 3.06 -0.85 -6.31
CA ARG A 134 3.65 -1.26 -7.57
C ARG A 134 3.28 -2.71 -7.86
N TYR A 135 2.61 -2.92 -8.98
CA TYR A 135 2.21 -4.25 -9.43
C TYR A 135 2.33 -4.40 -10.94
N SER A 136 2.48 -5.63 -11.41
CA SER A 136 2.52 -5.99 -12.83
C SER A 136 1.33 -6.85 -13.19
N GLU A 137 0.85 -6.71 -14.42
CA GLU A 137 -0.13 -7.60 -15.04
C GLU A 137 0.54 -8.36 -16.19
N SER A 138 0.13 -9.61 -16.40
CA SER A 138 0.53 -10.43 -17.55
C SER A 138 -0.47 -10.34 -18.70
#